data_AF-A0A7Y8LHG1-F1
#
_entry.id   AF-A0A7Y8LHG1-F1
#
_cell.length_a   1.000
_cell.length_b   1.000
_cell.length_c   1.000
_cell.angle_alpha   90.00
_cell.angle_beta   90.00
_cell.angle_gamma   90.00
#
_symmetry.space_group_name_H-M   'P 1'
#
loop_
_entity.id
_entity.type
_entity.pdbx_description
1 polymer ?
#
loop_
_entity_poly.entity_id
_entity_poly.type
_entity_poly.pdbx_seq_one_letter_code
_entity_poly.pdbx_strand_id
1 'polypeptide(L)'
;MRVKVSLEAIIAQTKISRRFLEAIENGEYGELPGGVFDVSYIRQYAALIGYDAETILEDYRRVSGVVEPGGPPSQAERNEPRWVRFFEFG
;
A
#
# COMPACT_ATOMS: atom_id res chain seq x y z
N MET A 1 -7.64 -14.08 6.78
CA MET A 1 -7.01 -13.29 7.86
C MET A 1 -8.13 -12.61 8.66
N ARG A 2 -8.08 -12.53 10.00
CA ARG A 2 -9.01 -11.65 10.75
C ARG A 2 -8.26 -10.41 11.20
N VAL A 3 -8.65 -9.27 10.65
CA VAL A 3 -8.06 -7.97 10.93
C VAL A 3 -8.59 -7.49 12.28
N LYS A 4 -7.67 -7.13 13.20
CA LYS A 4 -8.04 -6.63 14.54
C LYS A 4 -8.46 -5.16 14.52
N VAL A 5 -8.06 -4.42 13.50
CA VAL A 5 -8.38 -3.00 13.28
C VAL A 5 -9.55 -2.88 12.32
N SER A 6 -10.52 -2.02 12.61
CA SER A 6 -11.64 -1.80 11.68
C SER A 6 -11.17 -1.07 10.41
N LEU A 7 -11.79 -1.38 9.26
CA LEU A 7 -11.55 -0.64 8.02
C LEU A 7 -11.77 0.87 8.19
N GLU A 8 -12.77 1.29 8.97
CA GLU A 8 -13.01 2.71 9.27
C GLU A 8 -11.81 3.38 9.94
N ALA A 9 -11.15 2.70 10.87
CA ALA A 9 -9.94 3.23 11.51
C ALA A 9 -8.75 3.31 10.55
N ILE A 10 -8.66 2.38 9.59
CA ILE A 10 -7.63 2.39 8.54
C ILE A 10 -7.89 3.54 7.55
N ILE A 11 -9.14 3.72 7.13
CA ILE A 11 -9.57 4.83 6.26
C ILE A 11 -9.25 6.18 6.92
N ALA A 12 -9.60 6.34 8.21
CA ALA A 12 -9.37 7.57 8.94
C ALA A 12 -7.89 7.97 8.98
N GLN A 13 -6.98 7.00 9.10
CA GLN A 13 -5.53 7.22 9.20
C GLN A 13 -4.85 7.39 7.83
N THR A 14 -5.21 6.57 6.84
CA THR A 14 -4.51 6.50 5.55
C THR A 14 -5.16 7.34 4.45
N LYS A 15 -6.44 7.69 4.61
CA LYS A 15 -7.30 8.27 3.58
C LYS A 15 -7.49 7.39 2.34
N ILE A 16 -7.08 6.12 2.41
CA ILE A 16 -7.35 5.13 1.37
C ILE A 16 -8.85 4.82 1.40
N SER A 17 -9.48 4.78 0.23
CA SER A 17 -10.92 4.47 0.15
C SER A 17 -11.20 3.05 0.62
N ARG A 18 -12.38 2.85 1.21
CA ARG A 18 -12.89 1.53 1.60
C ARG A 18 -12.73 0.48 0.51
N ARG A 19 -13.09 0.81 -0.74
CA ARG A 19 -13.00 -0.08 -1.90
C ARG A 19 -11.61 -0.67 -2.08
N PHE A 20 -10.56 0.14 -1.95
CA PHE A 20 -9.19 -0.34 -2.15
C PHE A 20 -8.71 -1.18 -0.96
N LEU A 21 -9.12 -0.87 0.27
CA LEU A 21 -8.77 -1.68 1.43
C LEU A 21 -9.45 -3.05 1.37
N GLU A 22 -10.72 -3.10 0.96
CA GLU A 22 -11.45 -4.36 0.74
C GLU A 22 -10.81 -5.16 -0.40
N ALA A 23 -10.37 -4.50 -1.47
CA ALA A 23 -9.63 -5.17 -2.55
C ALA A 23 -8.32 -5.81 -2.05
N ILE A 24 -7.55 -5.13 -1.20
CA ILE A 24 -6.34 -5.69 -0.58
C ILE A 24 -6.69 -6.88 0.33
N GLU A 25 -7.77 -6.77 1.12
CA GLU A 25 -8.24 -7.85 1.99
C GLU A 25 -8.67 -9.12 1.23
N ASN A 26 -9.26 -8.93 0.04
CA ASN A 26 -9.76 -10.01 -0.80
C ASN A 26 -8.75 -10.53 -1.83
N GLY A 27 -7.58 -9.89 -1.95
CA GLY A 27 -6.61 -10.20 -3.01
C GLY A 27 -7.05 -9.75 -4.41
N GLU A 28 -8.03 -8.84 -4.50
CA GLU A 28 -8.60 -8.31 -5.74
C GLU A 28 -7.76 -7.13 -6.27
N TYR A 29 -6.45 -7.34 -6.42
CA TYR A 29 -5.50 -6.26 -6.69
C TYR A 29 -5.74 -5.50 -8.01
N GLY A 30 -6.49 -6.07 -8.96
CA GLY A 30 -6.91 -5.38 -10.18
C GLY A 30 -7.82 -4.18 -9.97
N GLU A 31 -8.41 -4.05 -8.77
CA GLU A 31 -9.22 -2.90 -8.37
C GLU A 31 -8.39 -1.72 -7.88
N LEU A 32 -7.08 -1.90 -7.67
CA LEU A 32 -6.20 -0.85 -7.20
C LEU A 32 -5.88 0.16 -8.31
N PRO A 33 -5.42 1.39 -7.95
CA PRO A 33 -5.17 2.45 -8.94
C PRO A 33 -4.03 2.15 -9.93
N GLY A 34 -3.13 1.22 -9.61
CA GLY A 34 -1.97 0.85 -10.40
C GLY A 34 -0.68 1.58 -9.99
N GLY A 35 0.44 0.99 -10.41
CA GLY A 35 1.77 1.58 -10.29
C GLY A 35 2.23 1.73 -8.83
N VAL A 36 2.86 2.86 -8.51
CA VAL A 36 3.44 3.10 -7.17
C VAL A 36 2.39 3.17 -6.05
N PHE A 37 1.12 3.40 -6.39
CA PHE A 37 0.05 3.49 -5.40
C PHE A 37 -0.31 2.15 -4.79
N ASP A 38 -0.28 1.07 -5.57
CA ASP A 38 -0.66 -0.27 -5.10
C ASP A 38 0.26 -0.71 -3.95
N VAL A 39 1.56 -0.55 -4.16
CA VAL A 39 2.61 -0.87 -3.19
C VAL A 39 2.47 -0.03 -1.94
N SER A 40 2.25 1.27 -2.11
CA SER A 40 2.05 2.20 -0.99
C SER A 40 0.82 1.81 -0.17
N TYR A 41 -0.30 1.49 -0.82
CA TYR A 41 -1.54 1.12 -0.15
C TYR A 41 -1.40 -0.22 0.58
N ILE A 42 -0.77 -1.22 -0.04
CA ILE A 42 -0.49 -2.51 0.59
C ILE A 42 0.40 -2.34 1.82
N ARG A 43 1.47 -1.54 1.74
CA ARG A 43 2.36 -1.26 2.88
C ARG A 43 1.63 -0.53 4.01
N GLN A 44 0.84 0.49 3.69
CA GLN A 44 0.05 1.24 4.68
C GLN A 44 -0.99 0.35 5.37
N TYR A 45 -1.68 -0.50 4.60
CA TYR A 45 -2.64 -1.47 5.13
C TYR A 45 -1.96 -2.46 6.07
N ALA A 46 -0.89 -3.12 5.62
CA ALA A 46 -0.14 -4.11 6.39
C ALA A 46 0.38 -3.54 7.72
N ALA A 47 0.96 -2.32 7.68
CA ALA A 47 1.47 -1.65 8.87
C ALA A 47 0.39 -1.43 9.94
N LEU A 48 -0.81 -0.99 9.54
CA LEU A 48 -1.89 -0.71 10.49
C LEU A 48 -2.52 -1.96 11.08
N ILE A 49 -2.45 -3.09 10.38
CA ILE A 49 -2.94 -4.37 10.90
C ILE A 49 -1.84 -5.17 11.63
N GLY A 50 -0.62 -4.64 11.69
CA GLY A 50 0.55 -5.28 12.30
C GLY A 50 1.02 -6.52 11.54
N TYR A 51 0.85 -6.53 10.22
CA TYR A 51 1.25 -7.64 9.35
C TYR A 51 2.48 -7.30 8.52
N ASP A 52 3.20 -8.33 8.11
CA ASP A 52 4.33 -8.15 7.20
C ASP A 52 3.85 -7.79 5.79
N ALA A 53 4.22 -6.59 5.34
CA ALA A 53 3.83 -6.08 4.04
C ALA A 53 4.41 -6.93 2.90
N GLU A 54 5.61 -7.51 3.06
CA GLU A 54 6.21 -8.30 1.99
C GLU A 54 5.39 -9.56 1.68
N THR A 55 4.77 -10.16 2.69
CA THR A 55 3.86 -11.30 2.49
C THR A 55 2.70 -10.95 1.57
N ILE A 56 2.09 -9.76 1.73
CA ILE A 56 0.98 -9.31 0.86
C ILE A 56 1.51 -8.89 -0.52
N LEU A 57 2.68 -8.25 -0.56
CA LEU A 57 3.29 -7.80 -1.82
C LEU A 57 3.75 -8.97 -2.69
N GLU A 58 4.18 -10.10 -2.11
CA GLU A 58 4.47 -11.33 -2.84
C GLU A 58 3.22 -11.86 -3.55
N ASP A 59 2.07 -11.85 -2.86
CA ASP A 59 0.81 -12.25 -3.46
C ASP A 59 0.38 -11.30 -4.58
N TYR A 60 0.46 -9.99 -4.32
CA TYR A 60 0.22 -8.96 -5.33
C TYR A 60 1.06 -9.15 -6.59
N ARG A 61 2.38 -9.34 -6.46
CA ARG A 61 3.29 -9.56 -7.60
C ARG A 61 2.92 -10.82 -8.38
N ARG A 62 2.53 -11.88 -7.68
CA ARG A 62 2.09 -13.15 -8.29
C ARG A 62 0.79 -13.01 -9.07
N VAL A 63 -0.18 -12.26 -8.55
CA VAL A 63 -1.51 -12.08 -9.17
C VAL A 63 -1.46 -11.08 -10.31
N SER A 64 -0.77 -9.95 -10.13
CA SER A 64 -0.72 -8.85 -11.10
C SER A 64 0.27 -9.08 -12.24
N GLY A 65 1.23 -10.00 -12.06
CA GLY A 65 2.37 -10.16 -12.98
C GLY A 65 3.31 -8.95 -12.99
N VAL A 66 3.13 -7.99 -12.08
CA VAL A 66 3.98 -6.82 -11.93
C VAL A 66 5.26 -7.24 -11.23
N VAL A 67 6.37 -7.10 -11.94
CA VAL A 67 7.70 -7.10 -11.32
C VAL A 67 7.95 -5.65 -10.91
N GLU A 68 7.87 -5.38 -9.62
CA GLU A 68 8.27 -4.09 -9.04
C GLU A 68 9.64 -3.66 -9.62
N PRO A 69 9.77 -2.47 -10.24
CA PRO A 69 11.08 -1.92 -10.55
C PRO A 69 11.72 -1.45 -9.23
N GLY A 70 12.21 -2.41 -8.43
CA GLY A 70 12.60 -2.20 -7.04
C GLY A 70 13.99 -2.76 -6.72
N GLY A 71 15.01 -2.31 -7.44
CA GLY A 71 16.32 -2.09 -6.79
C GLY A 71 16.21 -0.86 -5.86
N PRO A 72 17.12 -0.69 -4.88
CA PRO A 72 17.10 0.48 -4.01
C PRO A 72 17.10 1.77 -4.84
N PRO A 73 16.44 2.84 -4.36
CA PRO A 73 16.28 4.08 -5.10
C PRO A 73 17.65 4.57 -5.58
N SER A 74 17.81 4.71 -6.90
CA SER A 74 19.00 5.37 -7.44
C SER A 74 19.06 6.80 -6.88
N GLN A 75 20.27 7.34 -6.69
CA GLN A 75 20.51 8.64 -6.06
C GLN A 75 19.71 9.83 -6.67
N ALA A 76 19.03 9.64 -7.80
CA ALA A 76 18.08 10.56 -8.40
C ALA A 76 16.81 10.83 -7.56
N GLU A 77 16.44 9.95 -6.63
CA GLU A 77 15.27 10.11 -5.74
C GLU A 77 15.60 10.73 -4.37
N ARG A 78 16.85 11.19 -4.17
CA ARG A 78 17.26 11.97 -2.97
C ARG A 78 16.57 13.33 -2.84
N ASN A 79 15.81 13.75 -3.84
CA ASN A 79 14.90 14.88 -3.69
C ASN A 79 13.60 14.32 -3.12
N GLU A 80 13.38 14.54 -1.82
CA GLU A 80 12.15 14.19 -1.10
C GLU A 80 10.94 14.27 -2.02
N PRO A 81 10.27 13.14 -2.28
CA PRO A 81 9.08 13.15 -3.10
C PRO A 81 8.07 14.11 -2.49
N ARG A 82 7.48 14.98 -3.32
CA ARG A 82 6.60 16.06 -2.83
C ARG A 82 5.43 15.54 -1.97
N TRP A 83 5.05 14.27 -2.13
CA TRP A 83 4.05 13.59 -1.32
C TRP A 83 4.47 13.30 0.12
N VAL A 84 5.77 13.16 0.43
CA VAL A 84 6.25 13.02 1.82
C VAL A 84 5.90 14.27 2.64
N ARG A 85 6.02 15.46 2.03
CA ARG A 85 5.65 16.73 2.67
C ARG A 85 4.14 16.95 2.83
N PHE A 86 3.31 16.21 2.11
CA PHE A 86 1.86 16.31 2.28
C PHE A 86 1.37 15.62 3.57
N PHE A 87 2.12 14.66 4.13
CA PHE A 87 1.73 13.92 5.33
C PHE A 87 2.31 14.45 6.66
N GLU A 88 3.25 15.41 6.61
CA GLU A 88 3.92 15.94 7.82
C GLU A 88 3.30 17.25 8.36
N PHE A 89 2.33 17.84 7.66
CA PHE A 89 1.70 19.12 8.03
C PHE A 89 0.16 19.07 8.12
N GLY A 90 -0.41 17.89 8.35
CA GLY A 90 -1.86 17.69 8.52
C GLY A 90 -2.25 17.45 9.98
#